data_AF-N8VJ20-F1
#
_entry.id   AF-N8VJ20-F1
#
_cell.length_a   1.000
_cell.length_b   1.000
_cell.length_c   1.000
_cell.angle_alpha   90.00
_cell.angle_beta   90.00
_cell.angle_gamma   90.00
#
_symmetry.space_group_name_H-M   'P 1'
#
loop_
_entity.id
_entity.type
_entity.pdbx_description
1 polymer ?
#
loop_
_entity_poly.entity_id
_entity_poly.type
_entity_poly.pdbx_seq_one_letter_code
_entity_poly.pdbx_strand_id
1 'polypeptide(L)'
;MTLENLINNLEDDKLDLEIKIRSLCDFYFDSISSQENAKIIANAHDDNQIDLIIFATQVVDELNNNELLNVDRFEHVFFNLVALTNRLEFPKLINIVLNFEKKFKTDFMRFYYLKKVAQKDSSYAEYLFNFIVTNLDVHHDKLEVAVACLIIFDSIKAKDFMLNYFDLEEKNIDSLLNAVGCLEYSSPTDAHQILDKINDLIDKNQLNSTQFSKIIEIITSIFLQHNTLENHVIPIIELILSKVSPIDIAEKVANLLFIEGTRVSKSLKQYFYQIIINAENISHQICDNLGLTVSNQNTDEDLRELIGVIEQLLLKHENISIRDFHTYDICENSELLNKIVTRWFLSKKQNLWESASNLITSHQIKSLHVDISWADNFKEEDSIFLVKKVIGWVHIFEELILNFIINMALLHKDLKCKAPLIEPNLRRNLGKWST
;
A
#
# COMPACT_ATOMS: atom_id res chain seq x y z
N MET A 1 -0.13 -36.30 -26.41
CA MET A 1 0.89 -37.35 -26.08
C MET A 1 0.49 -38.01 -24.76
N THR A 2 0.72 -39.31 -24.52
CA THR A 2 0.33 -39.95 -23.22
C THR A 2 1.42 -39.75 -22.16
N LEU A 3 1.08 -39.89 -20.86
CA LEU A 3 2.05 -39.82 -19.76
C LEU A 3 3.11 -40.93 -19.88
N GLU A 4 2.69 -42.15 -20.24
CA GLU A 4 3.61 -43.27 -20.49
C GLU A 4 4.63 -42.94 -21.58
N ASN A 5 4.21 -42.28 -22.66
CA ASN A 5 5.13 -41.84 -23.71
C ASN A 5 6.12 -40.78 -23.20
N LEU A 6 5.65 -39.85 -22.34
CA LEU A 6 6.53 -38.85 -21.74
C LEU A 6 7.59 -39.52 -20.84
N ILE A 7 7.17 -40.43 -19.94
CA ILE A 7 8.08 -41.16 -19.03
C ILE A 7 9.14 -41.90 -19.85
N ASN A 8 8.72 -42.70 -20.83
CA ASN A 8 9.63 -43.46 -21.69
C ASN A 8 10.64 -42.55 -22.42
N ASN A 9 10.21 -41.37 -22.89
CA ASN A 9 11.10 -40.42 -23.54
C ASN A 9 12.12 -39.81 -22.56
N LEU A 10 11.71 -39.47 -21.34
CA LEU A 10 12.60 -38.86 -20.34
C LEU A 10 13.64 -39.86 -19.82
N GLU A 11 13.25 -41.13 -19.64
CA GLU A 11 14.12 -42.21 -19.16
C GLU A 11 15.08 -42.77 -20.23
N ASP A 12 14.84 -42.55 -21.52
CA ASP A 12 15.71 -43.07 -22.58
C ASP A 12 17.04 -42.30 -22.66
N ASP A 13 18.10 -42.86 -22.08
CA ASP A 13 19.47 -42.30 -22.10
C ASP A 13 20.04 -42.09 -23.52
N LYS A 14 19.48 -42.74 -24.55
CA LYS A 14 19.92 -42.57 -25.94
C LYS A 14 19.18 -41.47 -26.68
N LEU A 15 18.09 -40.95 -26.11
CA LEU A 15 17.29 -39.91 -26.73
C LEU A 15 17.96 -38.54 -26.56
N ASP A 16 18.01 -37.79 -27.64
CA ASP A 16 18.57 -36.43 -27.65
C ASP A 16 17.85 -35.51 -26.65
N LEU A 17 18.63 -34.69 -25.94
CA LEU A 17 18.13 -33.87 -24.85
C LEU A 17 17.11 -32.82 -25.33
N GLU A 18 17.23 -32.29 -26.55
CA GLU A 18 16.21 -31.40 -27.10
C GLU A 18 14.88 -32.11 -27.32
N ILE A 19 14.92 -33.38 -27.72
CA ILE A 19 13.71 -34.20 -27.90
C ILE A 19 13.04 -34.45 -26.55
N LYS A 20 13.83 -34.70 -25.49
CA LYS A 20 13.32 -34.81 -24.11
C LYS A 20 12.66 -33.51 -23.65
N ILE A 21 13.32 -32.36 -23.87
CA ILE A 21 12.78 -31.04 -23.54
C ILE A 21 11.46 -30.78 -24.27
N ARG A 22 11.42 -31.04 -25.59
CA ARG A 22 10.21 -30.87 -26.39
C ARG A 22 9.10 -31.79 -25.92
N SER A 23 9.40 -33.04 -25.60
CA SER A 23 8.42 -33.99 -25.04
C SER A 23 7.79 -33.44 -23.76
N LEU A 24 8.59 -32.95 -22.80
CA LEU A 24 8.05 -32.36 -21.57
C LEU A 24 7.17 -31.14 -21.86
N CYS A 25 7.64 -30.22 -22.71
CA CYS A 25 6.90 -29.00 -23.04
C CYS A 25 5.60 -29.31 -23.80
N ASP A 26 5.64 -30.21 -24.77
CA ASP A 26 4.49 -30.60 -25.58
C ASP A 26 3.44 -31.32 -24.73
N PHE A 27 3.85 -32.15 -23.76
CA PHE A 27 2.92 -32.72 -22.78
C PHE A 27 2.27 -31.62 -21.93
N TYR A 28 3.09 -30.71 -21.40
CA TYR A 28 2.62 -29.62 -20.55
C TYR A 28 1.58 -28.75 -21.27
N PHE A 29 1.82 -28.37 -22.53
CA PHE A 29 0.93 -27.52 -23.30
C PHE A 29 -0.19 -28.26 -24.06
N ASP A 30 -0.35 -29.58 -23.88
CA ASP A 30 -1.39 -30.34 -24.58
C ASP A 30 -2.82 -29.87 -24.21
N SER A 31 -3.72 -29.98 -25.19
CA SER A 31 -5.00 -29.27 -25.39
C SER A 31 -6.08 -29.31 -24.30
N ILE A 32 -5.87 -30.02 -23.19
CA ILE A 32 -6.91 -30.25 -22.16
C ILE A 32 -6.82 -29.22 -21.02
N SER A 33 -5.61 -28.87 -20.56
CA SER A 33 -5.29 -27.72 -19.69
C SER A 33 -3.84 -27.84 -19.19
N SER A 34 -3.03 -26.81 -19.35
CA SER A 34 -1.64 -26.84 -18.85
C SER A 34 -1.55 -27.00 -17.33
N GLN A 35 -2.56 -26.54 -16.58
CA GLN A 35 -2.60 -26.70 -15.13
C GLN A 35 -2.87 -28.15 -14.70
N GLU A 36 -3.69 -28.88 -15.46
CA GLU A 36 -3.98 -30.28 -15.19
C GLU A 36 -2.77 -31.15 -15.54
N ASN A 37 -2.18 -30.93 -16.71
CA ASN A 37 -0.95 -31.60 -17.13
C ASN A 37 0.21 -31.33 -16.15
N ALA A 38 0.33 -30.11 -15.64
CA ALA A 38 1.34 -29.77 -14.64
C ALA A 38 1.22 -30.62 -13.37
N LYS A 39 -0.02 -30.84 -12.89
CA LYS A 39 -0.27 -31.70 -11.72
C LYS A 39 0.04 -33.16 -12.01
N ILE A 40 -0.31 -33.64 -13.19
CA ILE A 40 -0.01 -35.03 -13.62
C ILE A 40 1.51 -35.26 -13.61
N ILE A 41 2.28 -34.35 -14.20
CA ILE A 41 3.75 -34.44 -14.24
C ILE A 41 4.34 -34.33 -12.82
N ALA A 42 3.85 -33.38 -12.00
CA ALA A 42 4.33 -33.21 -10.63
C ALA A 42 4.07 -34.47 -9.77
N ASN A 43 2.90 -35.10 -9.91
CA ASN A 43 2.60 -36.37 -9.24
C ASN A 43 3.51 -37.50 -9.72
N ALA A 44 3.78 -37.58 -11.04
CA ALA A 44 4.72 -38.56 -11.58
C ALA A 44 6.13 -38.39 -10.98
N HIS A 45 6.54 -37.15 -10.68
CA HIS A 45 7.78 -36.90 -9.94
C HIS A 45 7.71 -37.39 -8.50
N ASP A 46 6.67 -37.02 -7.77
CA ASP A 46 6.49 -37.40 -6.36
C ASP A 46 6.36 -38.94 -6.18
N ASP A 47 5.85 -39.63 -7.20
CA ASP A 47 5.72 -41.09 -7.30
C ASP A 47 7.01 -41.79 -7.79
N ASN A 48 8.09 -41.04 -8.04
CA ASN A 48 9.38 -41.51 -8.57
C ASN A 48 9.30 -42.17 -9.97
N GLN A 49 8.30 -41.80 -10.77
CA GLN A 49 8.20 -42.24 -12.18
C GLN A 49 9.06 -41.38 -13.11
N ILE A 50 9.34 -40.13 -12.71
CA ILE A 50 10.29 -39.25 -13.38
C ILE A 50 11.10 -38.49 -12.33
N ASP A 51 12.33 -38.12 -12.64
CA ASP A 51 13.12 -37.24 -11.79
C ASP A 51 13.35 -35.89 -12.49
N LEU A 52 12.51 -34.91 -12.13
CA LEU A 52 12.59 -33.56 -12.68
C LEU A 52 13.90 -32.86 -12.29
N ILE A 53 14.49 -33.19 -11.14
CA ILE A 53 15.76 -32.60 -10.69
C ILE A 53 16.93 -33.17 -11.49
N ILE A 54 17.00 -34.48 -11.67
CA ILE A 54 18.01 -35.11 -12.54
C ILE A 54 17.87 -34.58 -13.97
N PHE A 55 16.65 -34.54 -14.51
CA PHE A 55 16.42 -34.04 -15.85
C PHE A 55 16.84 -32.58 -16.02
N ALA A 56 16.46 -31.69 -15.10
CA ALA A 56 16.89 -30.30 -15.15
C ALA A 56 18.41 -30.13 -14.96
N THR A 57 19.06 -31.00 -14.19
CA THR A 57 20.53 -31.02 -14.07
C THR A 57 21.18 -31.33 -15.41
N GLN A 58 20.67 -32.33 -16.16
CA GLN A 58 21.15 -32.64 -17.51
C GLN A 58 20.99 -31.44 -18.46
N VAL A 59 19.84 -30.75 -18.39
CA VAL A 59 19.59 -29.53 -19.18
C VAL A 59 20.58 -28.43 -18.83
N VAL A 60 20.86 -28.21 -17.55
CA VAL A 60 21.83 -27.21 -17.08
C VAL A 60 23.26 -27.54 -17.50
N ASP A 61 23.68 -28.79 -17.40
CA ASP A 61 25.03 -29.22 -17.78
C ASP A 61 25.27 -29.03 -19.28
N GLU A 62 24.28 -29.36 -20.10
CA GLU A 62 24.36 -29.21 -21.56
C GLU A 62 24.23 -27.75 -22.01
N LEU A 63 23.43 -26.94 -21.28
CA LEU A 63 23.31 -25.49 -21.47
C LEU A 63 24.64 -24.74 -21.33
N ASN A 64 25.53 -25.25 -20.50
CA ASN A 64 26.87 -24.69 -20.30
C ASN A 64 27.81 -24.99 -21.48
N ASN A 65 27.49 -26.00 -22.30
CA ASN A 65 28.35 -26.50 -23.37
C ASN A 65 27.84 -26.18 -24.79
N ASN A 66 26.53 -26.04 -25.00
CA ASN A 66 25.89 -25.87 -26.31
C ASN A 66 24.74 -24.83 -26.33
N GLU A 67 24.33 -24.38 -27.52
CA GLU A 67 23.05 -23.67 -27.72
C GLU A 67 21.91 -24.69 -27.82
N LEU A 68 21.15 -24.83 -26.74
CA LEU A 68 19.95 -25.70 -26.71
C LEU A 68 18.71 -24.91 -27.17
N LEU A 69 17.96 -25.46 -28.12
CA LEU A 69 16.69 -24.89 -28.56
C LEU A 69 15.58 -25.10 -27.50
N ASN A 70 14.70 -24.11 -27.35
CA ASN A 70 13.53 -24.11 -26.44
C ASN A 70 13.83 -24.09 -24.93
N VAL A 71 15.04 -23.72 -24.51
CA VAL A 71 15.34 -23.67 -23.07
C VAL A 71 14.46 -22.68 -22.31
N ASP A 72 14.10 -21.53 -22.90
CA ASP A 72 13.19 -20.58 -22.25
C ASP A 72 11.83 -21.21 -21.95
N ARG A 73 11.33 -22.07 -22.85
CA ARG A 73 10.09 -22.82 -22.66
C ARG A 73 10.27 -23.90 -21.59
N PHE A 74 11.38 -24.62 -21.61
CA PHE A 74 11.72 -25.60 -20.60
C PHE A 74 11.76 -24.96 -19.21
N GLU A 75 12.45 -23.83 -19.08
CA GLU A 75 12.61 -23.11 -17.83
C GLU A 75 11.24 -22.75 -17.23
N HIS A 76 10.37 -22.16 -18.05
CA HIS A 76 9.00 -21.84 -17.64
C HIS A 76 8.22 -23.08 -17.19
N VAL A 77 8.25 -24.17 -17.97
CA VAL A 77 7.55 -25.41 -17.65
C VAL A 77 8.10 -26.01 -16.35
N PHE A 78 9.42 -26.19 -16.25
CA PHE A 78 10.11 -26.75 -15.10
C PHE A 78 9.75 -26.03 -13.81
N PHE A 79 9.82 -24.69 -13.78
CA PHE A 79 9.53 -23.95 -12.56
C PHE A 79 8.06 -24.02 -12.12
N ASN A 80 7.12 -24.10 -13.07
CA ASN A 80 5.72 -24.35 -12.73
C ASN A 80 5.50 -25.78 -12.19
N LEU A 81 6.28 -26.76 -12.64
CA LEU A 81 6.20 -28.13 -12.17
C LEU A 81 6.78 -28.29 -10.76
N VAL A 82 8.00 -27.80 -10.49
CA VAL A 82 8.62 -27.92 -9.15
C VAL A 82 7.83 -27.18 -8.07
N ALA A 83 7.11 -26.12 -8.44
CA ALA A 83 6.20 -25.44 -7.51
C ALA A 83 4.97 -26.28 -7.12
N LEU A 84 4.66 -27.35 -7.85
CA LEU A 84 3.55 -28.27 -7.57
C LEU A 84 3.99 -29.57 -6.90
N THR A 85 5.25 -29.99 -7.10
CA THR A 85 5.80 -31.19 -6.45
C THR A 85 5.89 -31.03 -4.93
N ASN A 86 5.85 -32.16 -4.22
CA ASN A 86 5.96 -32.23 -2.76
C ASN A 86 7.32 -32.74 -2.29
N ARG A 87 8.03 -33.51 -3.12
CA ARG A 87 9.36 -34.05 -2.79
C ARG A 87 10.39 -33.56 -3.77
N LEU A 88 11.41 -32.86 -3.29
CA LEU A 88 12.50 -32.37 -4.11
C LEU A 88 13.84 -32.50 -3.38
N GLU A 89 14.90 -32.77 -4.14
CA GLU A 89 16.26 -32.55 -3.67
C GLU A 89 16.57 -31.04 -3.71
N PHE A 90 16.10 -30.33 -2.69
CA PHE A 90 16.15 -28.86 -2.63
C PHE A 90 17.56 -28.24 -2.82
N PRO A 91 18.66 -28.81 -2.30
CA PRO A 91 20.01 -28.36 -2.62
C PRO A 91 20.35 -28.36 -4.12
N LYS A 92 19.93 -29.42 -4.84
CA LYS A 92 20.12 -29.51 -6.29
C LYS A 92 19.24 -28.50 -7.01
N LEU A 93 18.02 -28.27 -6.55
CA LEU A 93 17.13 -27.24 -7.11
C LEU A 93 17.74 -25.83 -7.03
N ILE A 94 18.36 -25.47 -5.91
CA ILE A 94 19.06 -24.18 -5.78
C ILE A 94 20.19 -24.09 -6.80
N ASN A 95 21.00 -25.13 -6.95
CA ASN A 95 22.07 -25.13 -7.96
C ASN A 95 21.53 -24.98 -9.39
N ILE A 96 20.41 -25.63 -9.71
CA ILE A 96 19.73 -25.47 -11.01
C ILE A 96 19.33 -24.01 -11.22
N VAL A 97 18.69 -23.37 -10.22
CA VAL A 97 18.29 -21.96 -10.27
C VAL A 97 19.46 -21.03 -10.53
N LEU A 98 20.57 -21.20 -9.80
CA LEU A 98 21.76 -20.35 -9.93
C LEU A 98 22.43 -20.49 -11.31
N ASN A 99 22.42 -21.69 -11.89
CA ASN A 99 22.91 -21.90 -13.25
C ASN A 99 22.03 -21.21 -14.30
N PHE A 100 20.70 -21.32 -14.16
CA PHE A 100 19.78 -20.59 -15.02
C PHE A 100 19.97 -19.06 -14.91
N GLU A 101 20.12 -18.54 -13.70
CA GLU A 101 20.38 -17.12 -13.45
C GLU A 101 21.67 -16.64 -14.13
N LYS A 102 22.76 -17.41 -13.99
CA LYS A 102 24.05 -17.11 -14.63
C LYS A 102 23.95 -17.05 -16.16
N LYS A 103 23.14 -17.94 -16.78
CA LYS A 103 22.99 -18.00 -18.23
C LYS A 103 22.10 -16.90 -18.78
N PHE A 104 20.94 -16.68 -18.16
CA PHE A 104 19.89 -15.81 -18.70
C PHE A 104 19.96 -14.37 -18.20
N LYS A 105 20.82 -14.05 -17.22
CA LYS A 105 21.15 -12.71 -16.68
C LYS A 105 19.99 -11.87 -16.13
N THR A 106 18.75 -12.19 -16.44
CA THR A 106 17.53 -11.61 -15.89
C THR A 106 16.76 -12.69 -15.14
N ASP A 107 16.58 -12.48 -13.84
CA ASP A 107 15.74 -13.29 -12.98
C ASP A 107 14.48 -12.49 -12.60
N PHE A 108 13.34 -12.81 -13.21
CA PHE A 108 12.08 -12.21 -12.79
C PHE A 108 11.25 -13.14 -11.89
N MET A 109 11.49 -14.46 -11.92
CA MET A 109 10.57 -15.41 -11.29
C MET A 109 11.22 -16.64 -10.64
N ARG A 110 12.53 -16.91 -10.80
CA ARG A 110 13.15 -18.15 -10.31
C ARG A 110 13.13 -18.21 -8.78
N PHE A 111 13.54 -17.12 -8.14
CA PHE A 111 13.45 -17.01 -6.68
C PHE A 111 12.01 -16.94 -6.16
N TYR A 112 11.05 -16.49 -6.96
CA TYR A 112 9.63 -16.60 -6.64
C TYR A 112 9.17 -18.06 -6.58
N TYR A 113 9.63 -18.91 -7.49
CA TYR A 113 9.35 -20.35 -7.45
C TYR A 113 10.09 -21.06 -6.32
N LEU A 114 11.35 -20.71 -6.05
CA LEU A 114 12.07 -21.20 -4.86
C LEU A 114 11.33 -20.84 -3.58
N LYS A 115 10.85 -19.60 -3.46
CA LYS A 115 10.00 -19.17 -2.34
C LYS A 115 8.81 -20.09 -2.19
N LYS A 116 8.03 -20.30 -3.25
CA LYS A 116 6.85 -21.20 -3.22
C LYS A 116 7.17 -22.61 -2.76
N VAL A 117 8.30 -23.16 -3.19
CA VAL A 117 8.74 -24.51 -2.77
C VAL A 117 9.17 -24.50 -1.31
N ALA A 118 10.01 -23.55 -0.91
CA ALA A 118 10.53 -23.42 0.45
C ALA A 118 9.43 -23.18 1.49
N GLN A 119 8.36 -22.48 1.11
CA GLN A 119 7.22 -22.24 2.00
C GLN A 119 6.38 -23.50 2.33
N LYS A 120 6.63 -24.64 1.66
CA LYS A 120 5.91 -25.90 1.92
C LYS A 120 6.56 -26.77 3.00
N ASP A 121 7.86 -26.60 3.25
CA ASP A 121 8.64 -27.51 4.08
C ASP A 121 9.69 -26.75 4.89
N SER A 122 9.71 -26.97 6.20
CA SER A 122 10.60 -26.26 7.12
C SER A 122 12.08 -26.51 6.82
N SER A 123 12.45 -27.71 6.36
CA SER A 123 13.83 -28.04 6.01
C SER A 123 14.30 -27.28 4.76
N TYR A 124 13.39 -27.05 3.80
CA TYR A 124 13.69 -26.26 2.60
C TYR A 124 13.83 -24.78 2.93
N ALA A 125 12.93 -24.23 3.76
CA ALA A 125 13.04 -22.87 4.26
C ALA A 125 14.36 -22.64 5.02
N GLU A 126 14.72 -23.56 5.92
CA GLU A 126 15.98 -23.50 6.67
C GLU A 126 17.21 -23.61 5.76
N TYR A 127 17.18 -24.52 4.79
CA TYR A 127 18.27 -24.65 3.82
C TYR A 127 18.45 -23.38 2.99
N LEU A 128 17.36 -22.84 2.43
CA LEU A 128 17.41 -21.59 1.65
C LEU A 128 17.97 -20.45 2.49
N PHE A 129 17.50 -20.31 3.72
CA PHE A 129 17.98 -19.27 4.63
C PHE A 129 19.48 -19.41 4.91
N ASN A 130 19.94 -20.59 5.32
CA ASN A 130 21.36 -20.82 5.59
C ASN A 130 22.23 -20.63 4.34
N PHE A 131 21.73 -21.05 3.17
CA PHE A 131 22.42 -20.84 1.89
C PHE A 131 22.64 -19.36 1.59
N ILE A 132 21.59 -18.54 1.70
CA ILE A 132 21.67 -17.10 1.45
C ILE A 132 22.53 -16.39 2.51
N VAL A 133 22.31 -16.70 3.79
CA VAL A 133 23.05 -16.06 4.91
C VAL A 133 24.55 -16.34 4.84
N THR A 134 24.95 -17.54 4.41
CA THR A 134 26.38 -17.91 4.28
C THR A 134 27.06 -17.21 3.09
N ASN A 135 26.28 -16.70 2.12
CA ASN A 135 26.77 -16.09 0.88
C ASN A 135 26.13 -14.70 0.65
N LEU A 136 25.99 -13.91 1.72
CA LEU A 136 25.31 -12.61 1.68
C LEU A 136 25.99 -11.59 0.78
N ASP A 137 27.31 -11.65 0.65
CA ASP A 137 28.09 -10.81 -0.25
C ASP A 137 27.59 -10.94 -1.70
N VAL A 138 27.23 -12.14 -2.12
CA VAL A 138 26.74 -12.44 -3.46
C VAL A 138 25.21 -12.29 -3.57
N HIS A 139 24.46 -12.72 -2.54
CA HIS A 139 23.00 -12.89 -2.62
C HIS A 139 22.20 -11.98 -1.68
N HIS A 140 22.74 -10.82 -1.28
CA HIS A 140 22.05 -9.88 -0.39
C HIS A 140 20.67 -9.46 -0.93
N ASP A 141 20.49 -9.32 -2.24
CA ASP A 141 19.21 -8.95 -2.87
C ASP A 141 18.11 -10.01 -2.65
N LYS A 142 18.49 -11.26 -2.32
CA LYS A 142 17.57 -12.37 -2.04
C LYS A 142 17.26 -12.56 -0.56
N LEU A 143 17.83 -11.73 0.32
CA LEU A 143 17.67 -11.87 1.77
C LEU A 143 16.20 -11.83 2.21
N GLU A 144 15.40 -10.93 1.61
CA GLU A 144 13.97 -10.83 1.88
C GLU A 144 13.25 -12.16 1.64
N VAL A 145 13.56 -12.84 0.54
CA VAL A 145 12.95 -14.13 0.18
C VAL A 145 13.29 -15.20 1.20
N ALA A 146 14.57 -15.29 1.60
CA ALA A 146 15.03 -16.24 2.60
C ALA A 146 14.33 -16.02 3.96
N VAL A 147 14.29 -14.77 4.42
CA VAL A 147 13.64 -14.39 5.68
C VAL A 147 12.15 -14.68 5.65
N ALA A 148 11.45 -14.29 4.57
CA ALA A 148 10.02 -14.53 4.40
C ALA A 148 9.65 -16.03 4.38
N CYS A 149 10.54 -16.91 3.91
CA CYS A 149 10.31 -18.36 3.99
C CYS A 149 10.53 -18.88 5.41
N LEU A 150 11.60 -18.44 6.08
CA LEU A 150 11.96 -18.93 7.40
C LEU A 150 10.91 -18.55 8.46
N ILE A 151 10.35 -17.34 8.40
CA ILE A 151 9.40 -16.84 9.40
C ILE A 151 8.17 -17.75 9.57
N ILE A 152 7.74 -18.43 8.49
CA ILE A 152 6.59 -19.37 8.52
C ILE A 152 6.83 -20.50 9.53
N PHE A 153 8.08 -20.92 9.71
CA PHE A 153 8.45 -22.08 10.51
C PHE A 153 9.26 -21.75 11.77
N ASP A 154 10.08 -20.70 11.73
CA ASP A 154 10.96 -20.29 12.82
C ASP A 154 11.19 -18.76 12.82
N SER A 155 10.17 -18.03 13.29
CA SER A 155 10.20 -16.57 13.41
C SER A 155 11.26 -16.07 14.41
N ILE A 156 11.60 -16.87 15.43
CA ILE A 156 12.61 -16.52 16.44
C ILE A 156 13.99 -16.47 15.78
N LYS A 157 14.38 -17.54 15.06
CA LYS A 157 15.66 -17.59 14.35
C LYS A 157 15.80 -16.48 13.31
N ALA A 158 14.72 -16.20 12.55
CA ALA A 158 14.71 -15.12 11.58
C ALA A 158 14.95 -13.76 12.25
N LYS A 159 14.23 -13.46 13.34
CA LYS A 159 14.39 -12.22 14.11
C LYS A 159 15.80 -12.09 14.69
N ASP A 160 16.31 -13.12 15.34
CA ASP A 160 17.63 -13.10 15.98
C ASP A 160 18.73 -12.84 14.95
N PHE A 161 18.62 -13.44 13.76
CA PHE A 161 19.50 -13.11 12.65
C PHE A 161 19.38 -11.63 12.24
N MET A 162 18.17 -11.09 12.08
CA MET A 162 17.99 -9.70 11.66
C MET A 162 18.55 -8.72 12.70
N LEU A 163 18.38 -8.98 13.99
CA LEU A 163 18.98 -8.18 15.07
C LEU A 163 20.51 -8.15 14.98
N ASN A 164 21.14 -9.30 14.71
CA ASN A 164 22.58 -9.36 14.50
C ASN A 164 23.00 -8.69 13.19
N TYR A 165 22.19 -8.79 12.13
CA TYR A 165 22.49 -8.18 10.83
C TYR A 165 22.46 -6.65 10.89
N PHE A 166 21.60 -6.05 11.73
CA PHE A 166 21.65 -4.62 12.04
C PHE A 166 23.00 -4.16 12.61
N ASP A 167 23.66 -5.02 13.41
CA ASP A 167 24.90 -4.69 14.11
C ASP A 167 26.16 -4.85 13.25
N LEU A 168 26.04 -5.39 12.04
CA LEU A 168 27.18 -5.47 11.12
C LEU A 168 27.60 -4.07 10.64
N GLU A 169 28.91 -3.82 10.63
CA GLU A 169 29.47 -2.56 10.12
C GLU A 169 29.21 -2.42 8.61
N GLU A 170 29.54 -3.46 7.84
CA GLU A 170 29.25 -3.54 6.41
C GLU A 170 27.97 -4.34 6.18
N LYS A 171 26.93 -3.67 5.68
CA LYS A 171 25.64 -4.29 5.35
C LYS A 171 24.96 -3.56 4.20
N ASN A 172 24.18 -4.29 3.41
CA ASN A 172 23.30 -3.69 2.41
C ASN A 172 22.01 -3.22 3.10
N ILE A 173 21.84 -1.91 3.22
CA ILE A 173 20.71 -1.30 3.93
C ILE A 173 19.37 -1.61 3.24
N ASP A 174 19.34 -1.65 1.90
CA ASP A 174 18.09 -1.91 1.17
C ASP A 174 17.62 -3.35 1.40
N SER A 175 18.54 -4.32 1.30
CA SER A 175 18.27 -5.72 1.62
C SER A 175 17.84 -5.92 3.07
N LEU A 176 18.51 -5.24 4.01
CA LEU A 176 18.14 -5.24 5.42
C LEU A 176 16.69 -4.76 5.60
N LEU A 177 16.34 -3.58 5.08
CA LEU A 177 15.01 -3.00 5.26
C LEU A 177 13.92 -3.85 4.58
N ASN A 178 14.19 -4.41 3.40
CA ASN A 178 13.26 -5.32 2.72
C ASN A 178 12.99 -6.58 3.56
N ALA A 179 14.04 -7.20 4.09
CA ALA A 179 13.91 -8.37 4.95
C ALA A 179 13.21 -8.07 6.28
N VAL A 180 13.53 -6.94 6.93
CA VAL A 180 12.85 -6.49 8.15
C VAL A 180 11.35 -6.26 7.90
N GLY A 181 11.00 -5.69 6.74
CA GLY A 181 9.60 -5.44 6.37
C GLY A 181 8.73 -6.70 6.23
N CYS A 182 9.34 -7.88 6.12
CA CYS A 182 8.63 -9.16 6.09
C CYS A 182 8.46 -9.82 7.47
N LEU A 183 9.05 -9.26 8.54
CA LEU A 183 8.97 -9.87 9.87
C LEU A 183 7.57 -9.79 10.44
N GLU A 184 7.14 -10.89 11.05
CA GLU A 184 5.98 -10.95 11.94
C GLU A 184 6.47 -11.00 13.38
N TYR A 185 5.92 -10.12 14.23
CA TYR A 185 6.38 -9.98 15.60
C TYR A 185 5.44 -10.70 16.57
N SER A 186 5.95 -11.76 17.20
CA SER A 186 5.20 -12.55 18.20
C SER A 186 4.83 -11.77 19.45
N SER A 187 5.58 -10.71 19.78
CA SER A 187 5.34 -9.90 20.97
C SER A 187 5.71 -8.42 20.76
N PRO A 188 5.12 -7.50 21.55
CA PRO A 188 5.53 -6.10 21.55
C PRO A 188 7.01 -5.90 21.92
N THR A 189 7.57 -6.78 22.77
CA THR A 189 8.98 -6.72 23.15
C THR A 189 9.90 -7.00 21.95
N ASP A 190 9.56 -7.99 21.13
CA ASP A 190 10.33 -8.32 19.92
C ASP A 190 10.27 -7.18 18.89
N ALA A 191 9.08 -6.62 18.69
CA ALA A 191 8.89 -5.48 17.81
C ALA A 191 9.66 -4.23 18.29
N HIS A 192 9.66 -3.98 19.61
CA HIS A 192 10.39 -2.85 20.18
C HIS A 192 11.90 -2.94 19.95
N GLN A 193 12.51 -4.12 20.07
CA GLN A 193 13.94 -4.30 19.78
C GLN A 193 14.29 -3.91 18.33
N ILE A 194 13.40 -4.21 17.38
CA ILE A 194 13.61 -3.82 15.98
C ILE A 194 13.42 -2.31 15.79
N LEU A 195 12.44 -1.70 16.46
CA LEU A 195 12.29 -0.24 16.48
C LEU A 195 13.56 0.45 16.99
N ASP A 196 14.18 -0.07 18.07
CA ASP A 196 15.44 0.47 18.59
C ASP A 196 16.57 0.36 17.57
N LYS A 197 16.69 -0.79 16.88
CA LYS A 197 17.68 -0.96 15.80
C LYS A 197 17.44 -0.02 14.61
N ILE A 198 16.18 0.23 14.26
CA ILE A 198 15.81 1.19 13.22
C ILE A 198 16.18 2.62 13.64
N ASN A 199 15.89 2.99 14.89
CA ASN A 199 16.26 4.30 15.42
C ASN A 199 17.78 4.52 15.34
N ASP A 200 18.55 3.53 15.81
CA ASP A 200 20.02 3.51 15.69
C ASP A 200 20.52 3.60 14.24
N LEU A 201 19.85 2.90 13.30
CA LEU A 201 20.18 2.92 11.88
C LEU A 201 20.04 4.34 11.30
N ILE A 202 18.95 5.03 11.63
CA ILE A 202 18.69 6.41 11.18
C ILE A 202 19.73 7.38 11.76
N ASP A 203 20.12 7.20 13.02
CA ASP A 203 21.08 8.09 13.67
C ASP A 203 22.51 7.93 13.13
N LYS A 204 22.93 6.69 12.88
CA LYS A 204 24.32 6.36 12.53
C LYS A 204 24.64 6.46 11.04
N ASN A 205 23.64 6.45 10.16
CA ASN A 205 23.85 6.32 8.71
C ASN A 205 23.26 7.49 7.92
N GLN A 206 23.83 7.76 6.75
CA GLN A 206 23.23 8.64 5.76
C GLN A 206 22.27 7.82 4.90
N LEU A 207 20.97 7.96 5.16
CA LEU A 207 19.92 7.26 4.43
C LEU A 207 19.36 8.12 3.29
N ASN A 208 18.93 7.47 2.22
CA ASN A 208 18.24 8.13 1.11
C ASN A 208 16.71 8.14 1.30
N SER A 209 16.01 8.88 0.44
CA SER A 209 14.54 9.03 0.48
C SER A 209 13.78 7.70 0.37
N THR A 210 14.25 6.78 -0.47
CA THR A 210 13.67 5.43 -0.63
C THR A 210 13.77 4.63 0.67
N GLN A 211 14.93 4.69 1.34
CA GLN A 211 15.16 4.02 2.62
C GLN A 211 14.28 4.60 3.72
N PHE A 212 14.15 5.93 3.81
CA PHE A 212 13.21 6.56 4.74
C PHE A 212 11.75 6.17 4.48
N SER A 213 11.34 6.12 3.20
CA SER A 213 10.00 5.65 2.83
C SER A 213 9.77 4.20 3.28
N LYS A 214 10.77 3.32 3.12
CA LYS A 214 10.66 1.94 3.57
C LYS A 214 10.63 1.83 5.10
N ILE A 215 11.41 2.64 5.81
CA ILE A 215 11.38 2.71 7.27
C ILE A 215 9.99 3.13 7.77
N ILE A 216 9.37 4.17 7.18
CA ILE A 216 8.02 4.61 7.55
C ILE A 216 7.01 3.47 7.38
N GLU A 217 7.10 2.72 6.29
CA GLU A 217 6.26 1.54 6.04
C GLU A 217 6.45 0.46 7.13
N ILE A 218 7.70 0.16 7.49
CA ILE A 218 8.04 -0.84 8.52
C ILE A 218 7.50 -0.43 9.89
N ILE A 219 7.80 0.79 10.36
CA ILE A 219 7.37 1.24 11.69
C ILE A 219 5.84 1.36 11.79
N THR A 220 5.18 1.69 10.68
CA THR A 220 3.71 1.69 10.60
C THR A 220 3.17 0.26 10.69
N SER A 221 3.75 -0.69 9.96
CA SER A 221 3.39 -2.12 10.06
C SER A 221 3.58 -2.66 11.48
N ILE A 222 4.69 -2.32 12.13
CA ILE A 222 4.95 -2.67 13.54
C ILE A 222 3.86 -2.10 14.46
N PHE A 223 3.50 -0.82 14.30
CA PHE A 223 2.41 -0.21 15.07
C PHE A 223 1.07 -0.94 14.84
N LEU A 224 0.77 -1.31 13.60
CA LEU A 224 -0.48 -2.00 13.25
C LEU A 224 -0.57 -3.42 13.83
N GLN A 225 0.57 -4.08 14.08
CA GLN A 225 0.65 -5.35 14.80
C GLN A 225 0.58 -5.15 16.32
N HIS A 226 1.23 -4.10 16.84
CA HIS A 226 1.40 -3.83 18.27
C HIS A 226 1.14 -2.35 18.61
N ASN A 227 -0.13 -1.97 18.70
CA ASN A 227 -0.54 -0.57 18.91
C ASN A 227 -0.02 0.06 20.22
N THR A 228 0.35 -0.76 21.22
CA THR A 228 0.96 -0.31 22.48
C THR A 228 2.32 0.34 22.29
N LEU A 229 2.96 0.18 21.12
CA LEU A 229 4.25 0.75 20.78
C LEU A 229 4.18 2.14 20.15
N GLU A 230 3.01 2.79 20.11
CA GLU A 230 2.84 4.13 19.54
C GLU A 230 3.87 5.15 20.06
N ASN A 231 4.12 5.15 21.37
CA ASN A 231 5.08 6.04 22.03
C ASN A 231 6.55 5.80 21.63
N HIS A 232 6.85 4.68 20.96
CA HIS A 232 8.17 4.39 20.39
C HIS A 232 8.22 4.72 18.89
N VAL A 233 7.09 4.59 18.18
CA VAL A 233 7.00 4.89 16.74
C VAL A 233 7.01 6.40 16.48
N ILE A 234 6.29 7.19 17.29
CA ILE A 234 6.22 8.65 17.10
C ILE A 234 7.61 9.32 17.15
N PRO A 235 8.48 9.05 18.15
CA PRO A 235 9.84 9.61 18.17
C PRO A 235 10.67 9.25 16.93
N ILE A 236 10.48 8.06 16.36
CA ILE A 236 11.17 7.67 15.13
C ILE A 236 10.69 8.51 13.95
N ILE A 237 9.38 8.80 13.84
CA ILE A 237 8.85 9.69 12.80
C ILE A 237 9.42 11.11 12.96
N GLU A 238 9.49 11.62 14.19
CA GLU A 238 10.10 12.92 14.46
C GLU A 238 11.58 12.95 14.07
N LEU A 239 12.32 11.88 14.36
CA LEU A 239 13.72 11.73 13.94
C LEU A 239 13.84 11.72 12.42
N ILE A 240 12.99 10.97 11.70
CA ILE A 240 12.97 10.96 10.24
C ILE A 240 12.76 12.38 9.69
N LEU A 241 11.80 13.12 10.26
CA LEU A 241 11.51 14.50 9.83
C LEU A 241 12.64 15.49 10.11
N SER A 242 13.55 15.17 11.04
CA SER A 242 14.77 15.96 11.24
C SER A 242 15.87 15.69 10.20
N LYS A 243 15.75 14.60 9.43
CA LYS A 243 16.79 14.09 8.50
C LYS A 243 16.40 14.16 7.03
N VAL A 244 15.10 14.11 6.71
CA VAL A 244 14.60 14.06 5.33
C VAL A 244 13.55 15.14 5.10
N SER A 245 13.49 15.66 3.86
CA SER A 245 12.45 16.62 3.50
C SER A 245 11.09 15.91 3.46
N PRO A 246 10.00 16.52 3.96
CA PRO A 246 8.67 15.92 3.90
C PRO A 246 8.23 15.51 2.49
N ILE A 247 8.68 16.22 1.45
CA ILE A 247 8.38 15.89 0.05
C ILE A 247 8.83 14.47 -0.35
N ASP A 248 9.94 14.00 0.21
CA ASP A 248 10.57 12.74 -0.15
C ASP A 248 9.79 11.51 0.35
N ILE A 249 8.89 11.71 1.31
CA ILE A 249 8.13 10.65 2.00
C ILE A 249 6.62 10.87 1.96
N ALA A 250 6.14 12.05 1.55
CA ALA A 250 4.72 12.40 1.55
C ALA A 250 3.86 11.45 0.72
N GLU A 251 4.36 10.98 -0.43
CA GLU A 251 3.62 10.02 -1.27
C GLU A 251 3.44 8.67 -0.56
N LYS A 252 4.49 8.16 0.09
CA LYS A 252 4.41 6.93 0.88
C LYS A 252 3.42 7.07 2.03
N VAL A 253 3.47 8.20 2.74
CA VAL A 253 2.56 8.50 3.85
C VAL A 253 1.10 8.63 3.39
N ALA A 254 0.85 9.29 2.26
CA ALA A 254 -0.48 9.37 1.68
C ALA A 254 -1.03 7.98 1.30
N ASN A 255 -0.19 7.11 0.74
CA ASN A 255 -0.57 5.73 0.45
C ASN A 255 -0.89 4.93 1.71
N LEU A 256 -0.11 5.08 2.79
CA LEU A 256 -0.38 4.43 4.07
C LEU A 256 -1.69 4.92 4.71
N LEU A 257 -2.00 6.22 4.61
CA LEU A 257 -3.30 6.76 5.04
C LEU A 257 -4.46 6.15 4.26
N PHE A 258 -4.30 5.97 2.96
CA PHE A 258 -5.32 5.33 2.14
C PHE A 258 -5.53 3.86 2.55
N ILE A 259 -4.46 3.06 2.59
CA ILE A 259 -4.56 1.62 2.82
C ILE A 259 -4.93 1.29 4.27
N GLU A 260 -4.30 1.96 5.23
CA GLU A 260 -4.33 1.59 6.67
C GLU A 260 -5.03 2.64 7.55
N GLY A 261 -5.55 3.72 6.97
CA GLY A 261 -6.09 4.86 7.72
C GLY A 261 -7.19 4.52 8.73
N THR A 262 -7.96 3.45 8.54
CA THR A 262 -8.96 3.01 9.54
C THR A 262 -8.34 2.41 10.80
N ARG A 263 -7.11 1.88 10.70
CA ARG A 263 -6.40 1.16 11.76
C ARG A 263 -5.33 2.00 12.44
N VAL A 264 -4.89 3.07 11.78
CA VAL A 264 -3.94 4.05 12.34
C VAL A 264 -4.62 4.91 13.40
N SER A 265 -3.93 5.16 14.52
CA SER A 265 -4.43 6.02 15.60
C SER A 265 -4.61 7.48 15.15
N LYS A 266 -5.43 8.24 15.88
CA LYS A 266 -5.62 9.68 15.60
C LYS A 266 -4.29 10.46 15.67
N SER A 267 -3.45 10.19 16.67
CA SER A 267 -2.17 10.88 16.82
C SER A 267 -1.24 10.60 15.64
N LEU A 268 -1.13 9.34 15.21
CA LEU A 268 -0.27 8.97 14.09
C LEU A 268 -0.79 9.55 12.74
N LYS A 269 -2.12 9.60 12.54
CA LYS A 269 -2.72 10.32 11.40
C LYS A 269 -2.31 11.79 11.36
N GLN A 270 -2.27 12.46 12.51
CA GLN A 270 -1.89 13.88 12.58
C GLN A 270 -0.45 14.11 12.13
N TYR A 271 0.50 13.24 12.52
CA TYR A 271 1.85 13.28 11.97
C TYR A 271 1.84 13.07 10.45
N PHE A 272 1.10 12.07 9.96
CA PHE A 272 1.00 11.81 8.53
C PHE A 272 0.44 13.00 7.74
N TYR A 273 -0.62 13.62 8.23
CA TYR A 273 -1.16 14.85 7.66
C TYR A 273 -0.14 15.99 7.67
N GLN A 274 0.60 16.17 8.76
CA GLN A 274 1.61 17.22 8.87
C GLN A 274 2.76 17.02 7.86
N ILE A 275 3.18 15.78 7.62
CA ILE A 275 4.17 15.45 6.60
C ILE A 275 3.68 15.89 5.22
N ILE A 276 2.44 15.53 4.87
CA ILE A 276 1.86 15.87 3.57
C ILE A 276 1.67 17.38 3.42
N ILE A 277 1.14 18.06 4.45
CA ILE A 277 0.96 19.53 4.46
C ILE A 277 2.30 20.25 4.29
N ASN A 278 3.38 19.72 4.88
CA ASN A 278 4.70 20.34 4.83
C ASN A 278 5.47 20.04 3.53
N ALA A 279 5.01 19.11 2.70
CA ALA A 279 5.65 18.85 1.41
C ALA A 279 5.68 20.12 0.54
N GLU A 280 6.81 20.36 -0.12
CA GLU A 280 7.01 21.52 -0.98
C GLU A 280 6.29 21.39 -2.33
N ASN A 281 6.18 20.15 -2.84
CA ASN A 281 5.42 19.82 -4.03
C ASN A 281 4.45 18.68 -3.72
N ILE A 282 3.29 18.72 -4.37
CA ILE A 282 2.24 17.71 -4.26
C ILE A 282 2.08 17.04 -5.61
N SER A 283 2.28 15.72 -5.66
CA SER A 283 2.06 14.90 -6.85
C SER A 283 0.59 14.54 -7.00
N HIS A 284 0.16 14.19 -8.21
CA HIS A 284 -1.18 13.64 -8.45
C HIS A 284 -1.44 12.40 -7.58
N GLN A 285 -0.44 11.56 -7.33
CA GLN A 285 -0.61 10.37 -6.50
C GLN A 285 -0.95 10.71 -5.04
N ILE A 286 -0.37 11.79 -4.49
CA ILE A 286 -0.73 12.29 -3.15
C ILE A 286 -2.20 12.73 -3.14
N CYS A 287 -2.62 13.52 -4.14
CA CYS A 287 -4.01 13.98 -4.26
C CYS A 287 -5.00 12.82 -4.38
N ASP A 288 -4.71 11.86 -5.27
CA ASP A 288 -5.56 10.69 -5.51
C ASP A 288 -5.71 9.84 -4.25
N ASN A 289 -4.59 9.51 -3.57
CA ASN A 289 -4.61 8.75 -2.31
C ASN A 289 -5.39 9.46 -1.20
N LEU A 290 -5.25 10.78 -1.06
CA LEU A 290 -6.03 11.56 -0.08
C LEU A 290 -7.53 11.54 -0.39
N GLY A 291 -7.90 11.65 -1.66
CA GLY A 291 -9.28 11.54 -2.10
C GLY A 291 -9.87 10.16 -1.80
N LEU A 292 -9.13 9.10 -2.11
CA LEU A 292 -9.53 7.72 -1.81
C LEU A 292 -9.59 7.45 -0.30
N THR A 293 -8.87 8.21 0.52
CA THR A 293 -8.90 8.09 1.98
C THR A 293 -10.25 8.53 2.57
N VAL A 294 -11.09 9.26 1.82
CA VAL A 294 -12.42 9.74 2.26
C VAL A 294 -13.35 8.56 2.57
N SER A 295 -13.37 7.52 1.72
CA SER A 295 -14.22 6.34 1.94
C SER A 295 -13.86 5.57 3.22
N ASN A 296 -12.64 5.79 3.73
CA ASN A 296 -12.05 5.05 4.83
C ASN A 296 -12.15 5.79 6.17
N GLN A 297 -12.87 6.92 6.25
CA GLN A 297 -13.08 7.62 7.52
C GLN A 297 -14.38 7.17 8.21
N ASN A 298 -14.28 6.90 9.51
CA ASN A 298 -15.38 6.31 10.30
C ASN A 298 -16.25 7.34 11.02
N THR A 299 -15.76 8.58 11.17
CA THR A 299 -16.43 9.62 11.94
C THR A 299 -16.49 10.94 11.17
N ASP A 300 -17.49 11.77 11.48
CA ASP A 300 -17.64 13.11 10.90
C ASP A 300 -16.44 14.02 11.23
N GLU A 301 -15.84 13.84 12.41
CA GLU A 301 -14.64 14.57 12.82
C GLU A 301 -13.41 14.16 12.00
N ASP A 302 -13.20 12.86 11.76
CA ASP A 302 -12.10 12.37 10.93
C ASP A 302 -12.23 12.87 9.47
N LEU A 303 -13.46 12.86 8.94
CA LEU A 303 -13.77 13.43 7.63
C LEU A 303 -13.45 14.93 7.60
N ARG A 304 -13.89 15.68 8.61
CA ARG A 304 -13.63 17.12 8.71
C ARG A 304 -12.13 17.42 8.77
N GLU A 305 -11.36 16.62 9.50
CA GLU A 305 -9.90 16.74 9.60
C GLU A 305 -9.23 16.48 8.24
N LEU A 306 -9.57 15.37 7.57
CA LEU A 306 -9.05 15.04 6.23
C LEU A 306 -9.39 16.12 5.18
N ILE A 307 -10.63 16.60 5.16
CA ILE A 307 -11.02 17.71 4.27
C ILE A 307 -10.24 18.98 4.61
N GLY A 308 -9.97 19.24 5.89
CA GLY A 308 -9.11 20.34 6.33
C GLY A 308 -7.67 20.22 5.82
N VAL A 309 -7.15 19.00 5.64
CA VAL A 309 -5.85 18.77 4.99
C VAL A 309 -5.92 19.12 3.50
N ILE A 310 -6.93 18.62 2.79
CA ILE A 310 -7.14 18.92 1.35
C ILE A 310 -7.29 20.43 1.12
N GLU A 311 -8.06 21.11 1.98
CA GLU A 311 -8.20 22.58 1.97
C GLU A 311 -6.86 23.29 2.07
N GLN A 312 -6.00 22.88 3.00
CA GLN A 312 -4.68 23.49 3.18
C GLN A 312 -3.80 23.28 1.94
N LEU A 313 -3.84 22.10 1.33
CA LEU A 313 -3.09 21.83 0.10
C LEU A 313 -3.56 22.71 -1.06
N LEU A 314 -4.87 22.79 -1.31
CA LEU A 314 -5.46 23.63 -2.36
C LEU A 314 -5.19 25.13 -2.19
N LEU A 315 -4.97 25.57 -0.94
CA LEU A 315 -4.61 26.96 -0.63
C LEU A 315 -3.11 27.24 -0.74
N LYS A 316 -2.27 26.25 -0.44
CA LYS A 316 -0.81 26.38 -0.44
C LYS A 316 -0.20 26.20 -1.83
N HIS A 317 -0.78 25.33 -2.65
CA HIS A 317 -0.22 24.91 -3.94
C HIS A 317 -1.10 25.36 -5.10
N GLU A 318 -0.60 26.28 -5.93
CA GLU A 318 -1.34 26.80 -7.10
C GLU A 318 -1.42 25.81 -8.27
N ASN A 319 -0.56 24.80 -8.27
CA ASN A 319 -0.43 23.82 -9.35
C ASN A 319 -1.36 22.59 -9.20
N ILE A 320 -2.16 22.54 -8.13
CA ILE A 320 -3.13 21.49 -7.90
C ILE A 320 -4.54 22.06 -7.81
N SER A 321 -5.52 21.23 -8.14
CA SER A 321 -6.94 21.54 -8.10
C SER A 321 -7.71 20.38 -7.47
N ILE A 322 -8.96 20.61 -7.06
CA ILE A 322 -9.80 19.52 -6.54
C ILE A 322 -10.03 18.40 -7.56
N ARG A 323 -9.80 18.65 -8.86
CA ARG A 323 -9.95 17.65 -9.91
C ARG A 323 -8.81 16.65 -9.94
N ASP A 324 -7.69 16.95 -9.29
CA ASP A 324 -6.56 16.04 -9.13
C ASP A 324 -6.77 15.04 -7.99
N PHE A 325 -7.83 15.23 -7.18
CA PHE A 325 -8.20 14.32 -6.10
C PHE A 325 -9.27 13.33 -6.57
N HIS A 326 -9.29 12.15 -5.97
CA HIS A 326 -10.40 11.23 -6.12
C HIS A 326 -11.65 11.76 -5.39
N THR A 327 -12.64 12.25 -6.12
CA THR A 327 -13.80 12.94 -5.55
C THR A 327 -15.11 12.15 -5.60
N TYR A 328 -15.09 10.92 -6.13
CA TYR A 328 -16.30 10.11 -6.31
C TYR A 328 -17.07 9.93 -4.98
N ASP A 329 -16.37 9.49 -3.93
CA ASP A 329 -17.00 9.25 -2.62
C ASP A 329 -17.49 10.54 -1.95
N ILE A 330 -16.85 11.67 -2.21
CA ILE A 330 -17.34 12.98 -1.79
C ILE A 330 -18.68 13.29 -2.47
N CYS A 331 -18.75 13.09 -3.79
CA CYS A 331 -19.89 13.50 -4.60
C CYS A 331 -21.10 12.56 -4.49
N GLU A 332 -20.87 11.26 -4.29
CA GLU A 332 -21.94 10.28 -4.05
C GLU A 332 -22.57 10.44 -2.66
N ASN A 333 -21.80 10.92 -1.68
CA ASN A 333 -22.32 11.23 -0.35
C ASN A 333 -22.89 12.65 -0.30
N SER A 334 -24.19 12.79 -0.56
CA SER A 334 -24.85 14.10 -0.60
C SER A 334 -24.72 14.91 0.70
N GLU A 335 -24.66 14.26 1.87
CA GLU A 335 -24.51 14.96 3.16
C GLU A 335 -23.10 15.55 3.28
N LEU A 336 -22.08 14.75 2.99
CA LEU A 336 -20.68 15.19 2.98
C LEU A 336 -20.45 16.29 1.94
N LEU A 337 -20.97 16.13 0.73
CA LEU A 337 -20.89 17.15 -0.33
C LEU A 337 -21.48 18.48 0.13
N ASN A 338 -22.67 18.46 0.73
CA ASN A 338 -23.34 19.67 1.23
C ASN A 338 -22.52 20.38 2.31
N LYS A 339 -21.92 19.62 3.25
CA LYS A 339 -21.02 20.17 4.28
C LYS A 339 -19.80 20.85 3.67
N ILE A 340 -19.11 20.16 2.75
CA ILE A 340 -17.91 20.66 2.08
C ILE A 340 -18.21 21.91 1.26
N VAL A 341 -19.22 21.85 0.38
CA VAL A 341 -19.58 22.95 -0.51
C VAL A 341 -20.02 24.18 0.27
N THR A 342 -20.83 24.00 1.32
CA THR A 342 -21.27 25.10 2.19
C THR A 342 -20.07 25.76 2.86
N ARG A 343 -19.20 24.95 3.50
CA ARG A 343 -17.98 25.44 4.16
C ARG A 343 -17.06 26.16 3.19
N TRP A 344 -16.82 25.61 2.00
CA TRP A 344 -15.91 26.20 1.01
C TRP A 344 -16.45 27.50 0.44
N PHE A 345 -17.74 27.61 0.14
CA PHE A 345 -18.32 28.90 -0.27
C PHE A 345 -18.25 29.96 0.84
N LEU A 346 -18.39 29.57 2.10
CA LEU A 346 -18.25 30.46 3.24
C LEU A 346 -16.79 30.83 3.59
N SER A 347 -15.79 30.08 3.10
CA SER A 347 -14.37 30.24 3.45
C SER A 347 -13.76 31.61 3.15
N LYS A 348 -14.39 32.38 2.27
CA LYS A 348 -13.86 33.63 1.71
C LYS A 348 -12.55 33.46 0.91
N LYS A 349 -12.25 32.25 0.44
CA LYS A 349 -11.07 31.93 -0.38
C LYS A 349 -11.49 31.55 -1.79
N GLN A 350 -10.92 32.21 -2.79
CA GLN A 350 -11.29 32.01 -4.19
C GLN A 350 -11.03 30.57 -4.67
N ASN A 351 -9.86 30.00 -4.37
CA ASN A 351 -9.51 28.64 -4.76
C ASN A 351 -10.50 27.60 -4.23
N LEU A 352 -11.04 27.80 -3.01
CA LEU A 352 -12.04 26.90 -2.44
C LEU A 352 -13.43 27.11 -3.07
N TRP A 353 -13.80 28.33 -3.47
CA TRP A 353 -15.02 28.56 -4.25
C TRP A 353 -14.97 27.87 -5.62
N GLU A 354 -13.83 27.99 -6.28
CA GLU A 354 -13.59 27.31 -7.57
C GLU A 354 -13.63 25.80 -7.39
N SER A 355 -13.02 25.28 -6.32
CA SER A 355 -13.05 23.86 -5.99
C SER A 355 -14.48 23.36 -5.72
N ALA A 356 -15.30 24.13 -5.00
CA ALA A 356 -16.71 23.78 -4.79
C ALA A 356 -17.48 23.75 -6.12
N SER A 357 -17.28 24.75 -6.99
CA SER A 357 -17.86 24.77 -8.34
C SER A 357 -17.41 23.58 -9.18
N ASN A 358 -16.13 23.21 -9.10
CA ASN A 358 -15.56 22.08 -9.81
C ASN A 358 -16.21 20.76 -9.38
N LEU A 359 -16.38 20.50 -8.07
CA LEU A 359 -17.08 19.30 -7.59
C LEU A 359 -18.50 19.19 -8.17
N ILE A 360 -19.25 20.29 -8.17
CA ILE A 360 -20.63 20.36 -8.66
C ILE A 360 -20.69 20.11 -10.17
N THR A 361 -19.85 20.83 -10.92
CA THR A 361 -19.85 20.83 -12.39
C THR A 361 -19.35 19.51 -12.97
N SER A 362 -18.27 18.95 -12.42
CA SER A 362 -17.66 17.74 -12.96
C SER A 362 -18.52 16.49 -12.73
N HIS A 363 -19.35 16.47 -11.68
CA HIS A 363 -20.23 15.33 -11.36
C HIS A 363 -21.71 15.60 -11.71
N GLN A 364 -22.01 16.72 -12.37
CA GLN A 364 -23.38 17.09 -12.77
C GLN A 364 -24.38 17.04 -11.61
N ILE A 365 -23.97 17.52 -10.44
CA ILE A 365 -24.78 17.51 -9.23
C ILE A 365 -26.07 18.30 -9.48
N LYS A 366 -27.22 17.69 -9.15
CA LYS A 366 -28.55 18.25 -9.45
C LYS A 366 -29.21 18.96 -8.26
N SER A 367 -28.79 18.63 -7.05
CA SER A 367 -29.34 19.20 -5.82
C SER A 367 -28.22 19.45 -4.80
N LEU A 368 -28.31 20.57 -4.11
CA LEU A 368 -27.46 20.93 -2.99
C LEU A 368 -28.33 21.55 -1.90
N HIS A 369 -28.03 21.20 -0.66
CA HIS A 369 -28.63 21.78 0.53
C HIS A 369 -27.55 22.50 1.34
N VAL A 370 -27.97 23.48 2.12
CA VAL A 370 -27.03 24.16 3.03
C VAL A 370 -26.90 23.38 4.31
N ASP A 371 -25.67 22.96 4.57
CA ASP A 371 -25.30 22.29 5.81
C ASP A 371 -24.26 23.13 6.54
N ILE A 372 -24.69 23.68 7.68
CA ILE A 372 -23.88 24.57 8.53
C ILE A 372 -23.15 23.82 9.65
N SER A 373 -23.23 22.49 9.72
CA SER A 373 -22.61 21.69 10.78
C SER A 373 -21.08 21.87 10.83
N TRP A 374 -20.45 22.16 9.69
CA TRP A 374 -19.01 22.47 9.59
C TRP A 374 -18.71 23.97 9.45
N ALA A 375 -19.72 24.82 9.58
CA ALA A 375 -19.59 26.28 9.52
C ALA A 375 -19.54 26.84 10.94
N ASP A 376 -18.36 27.32 11.35
CA ASP A 376 -18.20 27.92 12.67
C ASP A 376 -18.91 29.30 12.72
N ASN A 377 -19.78 29.50 13.70
CA ASN A 377 -20.45 30.78 14.00
C ASN A 377 -21.27 31.38 12.85
N PHE A 378 -22.06 30.57 12.14
CA PHE A 378 -22.93 31.03 11.03
C PHE A 378 -23.92 32.15 11.44
N LYS A 379 -23.93 33.25 10.69
CA LYS A 379 -24.81 34.42 10.90
C LYS A 379 -25.76 34.67 9.74
N GLU A 380 -26.75 35.54 9.96
CA GLU A 380 -27.69 35.96 8.91
C GLU A 380 -26.96 36.61 7.70
N GLU A 381 -25.87 37.34 7.91
CA GLU A 381 -25.06 37.92 6.82
C GLU A 381 -24.38 36.86 5.94
N ASP A 382 -24.01 35.71 6.52
CA ASP A 382 -23.39 34.60 5.79
C ASP A 382 -24.39 33.94 4.84
N SER A 383 -25.68 33.95 5.17
CA SER A 383 -26.74 33.44 4.29
C SER A 383 -26.79 34.17 2.95
N ILE A 384 -26.73 35.51 2.99
CA ILE A 384 -26.75 36.37 1.80
C ILE A 384 -25.47 36.17 1.01
N PHE A 385 -24.34 36.07 1.69
CA PHE A 385 -23.04 35.85 1.06
C PHE A 385 -22.99 34.51 0.33
N LEU A 386 -23.45 33.44 0.98
CA LEU A 386 -23.50 32.09 0.41
C LEU A 386 -24.36 32.03 -0.85
N VAL A 387 -25.57 32.61 -0.83
CA VAL A 387 -26.45 32.70 -2.01
C VAL A 387 -25.75 33.43 -3.15
N LYS A 388 -25.08 34.57 -2.88
CA LYS A 388 -24.32 35.29 -3.91
C LYS A 388 -23.21 34.43 -4.52
N LYS A 389 -22.52 33.62 -3.72
CA LYS A 389 -21.45 32.75 -4.19
C LYS A 389 -21.97 31.61 -5.05
N VAL A 390 -23.05 30.95 -4.64
CA VAL A 390 -23.69 29.90 -5.43
C VAL A 390 -24.19 30.45 -6.76
N ILE A 391 -24.89 31.59 -6.76
CA ILE A 391 -25.34 32.23 -8.01
C ILE A 391 -24.16 32.51 -8.94
N GLY A 392 -23.06 33.10 -8.42
CA GLY A 392 -21.92 33.45 -9.26
C GLY A 392 -21.19 32.23 -9.84
N TRP A 393 -20.89 31.24 -9.00
CA TRP A 393 -20.04 30.09 -9.36
C TRP A 393 -20.79 28.93 -10.01
N VAL A 394 -22.12 28.92 -9.92
CA VAL A 394 -22.96 27.83 -10.43
C VAL A 394 -24.05 28.37 -11.38
N HIS A 395 -23.88 29.59 -11.92
CA HIS A 395 -24.87 30.31 -12.77
C HIS A 395 -25.42 29.51 -13.96
N ILE A 396 -24.69 28.51 -14.45
CA ILE A 396 -25.09 27.65 -15.58
C ILE A 396 -26.20 26.65 -15.18
N PHE A 397 -26.36 26.35 -13.88
CA PHE A 397 -27.34 25.38 -13.37
C PHE A 397 -28.51 26.07 -12.67
N GLU A 398 -29.39 26.70 -13.46
CA GLU A 398 -30.52 27.50 -12.97
C GLU A 398 -31.41 26.76 -11.95
N GLU A 399 -31.73 25.49 -12.22
CA GLU A 399 -32.55 24.66 -11.33
C GLU A 399 -31.90 24.43 -9.96
N LEU A 400 -30.59 24.17 -9.95
CA LEU A 400 -29.83 23.97 -8.72
C LEU A 400 -29.78 25.27 -7.90
N ILE A 401 -29.59 26.42 -8.54
CA ILE A 401 -29.63 27.73 -7.87
C ILE A 401 -30.99 27.96 -7.20
N LEU A 402 -32.09 27.68 -7.92
CA LEU A 402 -33.44 27.85 -7.39
C LEU A 402 -33.67 26.95 -6.16
N ASN A 403 -33.32 25.67 -6.27
CA ASN A 403 -33.41 24.72 -5.16
C ASN A 403 -32.58 25.18 -3.96
N PHE A 404 -31.37 25.67 -4.18
CA PHE A 404 -30.50 26.18 -3.13
C PHE A 404 -31.10 27.41 -2.41
N ILE A 405 -31.65 28.37 -3.15
CA ILE A 405 -32.29 29.58 -2.59
C ILE A 405 -33.51 29.21 -1.73
N ILE A 406 -34.34 28.26 -2.20
CA ILE A 406 -35.51 27.79 -1.43
C ILE A 406 -35.06 27.15 -0.12
N ASN A 407 -34.06 26.26 -0.16
CA ASN A 407 -33.50 25.64 1.04
C ASN A 407 -32.97 26.68 2.03
N MET A 408 -32.26 27.70 1.54
CA MET A 408 -31.76 28.80 2.38
C MET A 408 -32.87 29.62 3.03
N ALA A 409 -33.95 29.90 2.31
CA ALA A 409 -35.11 30.60 2.86
C ALA A 409 -35.80 29.79 3.98
N LEU A 410 -35.88 28.45 3.82
CA LEU A 410 -36.40 27.55 4.85
C LEU A 410 -35.50 27.53 6.09
N LEU A 411 -34.18 27.38 5.91
CA LEU A 411 -33.22 27.40 7.02
C LEU A 411 -33.27 28.72 7.80
N HIS A 412 -33.36 29.84 7.10
CA HIS A 412 -33.45 31.17 7.72
C HIS A 412 -34.71 31.34 8.57
N LYS A 413 -35.85 30.82 8.10
CA LYS A 413 -37.10 30.78 8.87
C LYS A 413 -36.92 29.98 10.16
N ASP A 414 -36.30 28.81 10.09
CA ASP A 414 -36.08 27.95 11.26
C ASP A 414 -35.11 28.58 12.27
N LEU A 415 -34.05 29.24 11.81
CA LEU A 415 -33.11 29.98 12.67
C LEU A 415 -33.80 31.16 13.38
N LYS A 416 -34.67 31.90 12.70
CA LYS A 416 -35.46 32.98 13.32
C LYS A 416 -36.48 32.47 14.34
N CYS A 417 -37.05 31.29 14.11
CA CYS A 417 -37.97 30.65 15.05
C CYS A 417 -37.28 30.00 16.26
N LYS A 418 -35.97 29.72 16.19
CA LYS A 418 -35.15 29.17 17.28
C LYS A 418 -34.39 30.22 18.10
N ALA A 419 -34.32 31.47 17.65
CA ALA A 419 -33.81 32.57 18.49
C ALA A 419 -34.66 32.64 19.76
N PRO A 420 -34.06 32.73 20.97
CA PRO A 420 -34.83 32.78 22.20
C PRO A 420 -35.77 33.98 22.11
N LEU A 421 -37.07 33.70 22.05
CA LEU A 421 -38.10 34.69 22.32
C LEU A 421 -37.78 35.19 23.73
N ILE A 422 -37.10 36.34 23.83
CA ILE A 422 -37.08 37.11 25.06
C ILE A 422 -38.56 37.25 25.42
N GLU A 423 -38.98 36.57 26.49
CA GLU A 423 -40.37 36.59 26.91
C GLU A 423 -40.83 38.05 26.96
N PRO A 424 -41.96 38.41 26.35
CA PRO A 424 -42.50 39.77 26.43
C PRO A 424 -42.67 40.25 27.89
N ASN A 425 -42.69 39.32 28.85
CA ASN A 425 -42.81 39.57 30.28
C ASN A 425 -41.52 40.06 30.96
N LEU A 426 -40.33 39.85 30.39
CA LEU A 426 -39.06 40.36 30.95
C LEU A 426 -38.87 41.86 30.67
N ARG A 427 -39.38 42.36 29.53
CA ARG A 427 -39.36 43.81 29.21
C ARG A 427 -40.28 44.63 30.12
N ARG A 428 -41.29 44.00 30.72
CA ARG A 428 -42.29 44.66 31.59
C ARG A 428 -41.84 44.79 33.05
N ASN A 429 -40.81 44.04 33.47
CA ASN A 429 -40.31 44.04 34.85
C ASN A 429 -39.04 44.87 35.09
N LEU A 430 -38.37 45.35 34.03
CA LEU A 430 -37.19 46.23 34.16
C LEU A 430 -37.53 47.71 34.47
N GLY A 431 -38.82 48.06 34.55
CA GLY A 431 -39.29 49.41 34.89
C GLY A 431 -39.88 49.57 36.30
N LYS A 432 -39.69 48.59 37.21
CA LYS A 432 -40.29 48.62 38.56
C LYS A 432 -39.32 48.55 39.74
N TRP A 433 -38.01 48.61 39.49
CA TRP A 433 -37.00 48.68 40.56
C TRP A 433 -36.27 50.02 40.48
N SER A 434 -37.00 51.08 40.81
CA SER A 434 -36.45 52.40 41.12
C SER A 434 -37.39 53.10 42.11
N THR A 435 -37.28 52.70 43.38
CA THR A 435 -37.55 53.49 44.60
C THR A 435 -36.81 52.87 45.75
#